data_AF-A0A178LDD2-F1
#
_entry.id   AF-A0A178LDD2-F1
#
_cell.length_a   1.000
_cell.length_b   1.000
_cell.length_c   1.000
_cell.angle_alpha   90.00
_cell.angle_beta   90.00
_cell.angle_gamma   90.00
#
_symmetry.space_group_name_H-M   'P 1'
#
loop_
_entity.id
_entity.type
_entity.pdbx_description
1 polymer ?
#
loop_
_entity_poly.entity_id
_entity_poly.type
_entity_poly.pdbx_seq_one_letter_code
_entity_poly.pdbx_strand_id
1 'polypeptide(L)' 'MDDRNEGRGQPYQDVLAWLRTATVEEIRGALAISWGLSRDDLERGIRSMMRSDRPTLANEFPKLRSD' A
#
# COMPACT_ATOMS: atom_id res chain seq x y z
N MET A 1 -18.94 2.49 25.73
CA MET A 1 -19.28 1.40 24.79
C MET A 1 -19.33 2.09 23.43
N ASP A 2 -18.37 2.05 22.51
CA ASP A 2 -17.18 1.22 22.29
C ASP A 2 -16.16 2.05 21.47
N ASP A 3 -15.23 2.74 22.14
CA ASP A 3 -14.10 3.45 21.50
C ASP A 3 -12.98 2.50 21.07
N ARG A 4 -13.34 1.36 20.49
CA ARG A 4 -12.40 0.28 20.11
C ARG A 4 -12.54 -0.12 18.65
N ASN A 5 -12.57 0.85 17.73
CA ASN A 5 -12.41 0.53 16.31
C ASN A 5 -11.71 1.60 15.45
N GLU A 6 -11.07 2.61 16.04
CA GLU A 6 -10.36 3.64 15.26
C GLU A 6 -8.95 3.24 14.82
N GLY A 7 -8.34 2.23 15.45
CA GLY A 7 -6.92 1.89 15.21
C GLY A 7 -6.60 0.99 14.02
N ARG A 8 -7.60 0.40 13.33
CA ARG A 8 -7.34 -0.51 12.18
C ARG A 8 -7.59 0.12 10.81
N GLY A 9 -8.38 1.19 10.74
CA GLY A 9 -8.66 1.92 9.48
C GLY A 9 -7.58 2.94 9.12
N GLN A 10 -7.01 3.61 10.14
CA GLN A 10 -5.95 4.60 9.97
C GLN A 10 -4.70 4.06 9.24
N PRO A 11 -4.08 2.93 9.64
CA PRO A 11 -2.81 2.51 9.03
C PRO A 11 -2.94 2.22 7.53
N TYR A 12 -4.05 1.65 7.08
CA TYR A 12 -4.27 1.40 5.66
C TYR A 12 -4.56 2.69 4.88
N GLN A 13 -5.33 3.62 5.45
CA GLN A 13 -5.60 4.91 4.82
C GLN A 13 -4.34 5.80 4.74
N ASP A 14 -3.51 5.80 5.78
CA ASP A 14 -2.20 6.47 5.78
C ASP A 14 -1.28 5.88 4.69
N VAL A 15 -1.26 4.56 4.55
CA VAL A 15 -0.51 3.89 3.48
C VAL A 15 -1.03 4.31 2.10
N LEU A 16 -2.35 4.37 1.89
CA LEU A 16 -2.91 4.83 0.62
C LEU A 16 -2.60 6.31 0.33
N ALA A 17 -2.70 7.18 1.34
CA ALA A 17 -2.37 8.59 1.21
C ALA A 17 -0.89 8.78 0.86
N TRP A 18 0.00 8.05 1.54
CA TRP A 18 1.43 8.04 1.25
C TRP A 18 1.73 7.48 -0.15
N LEU A 19 1.12 6.36 -0.55
CA LEU A 19 1.29 5.76 -1.88
C LEU A 19 0.88 6.71 -3.02
N ARG A 20 0.04 7.71 -2.75
CA ARG A 20 -0.39 8.69 -3.74
C ARG A 20 0.71 9.71 -4.06
N THR A 21 1.53 10.06 -3.08
CA THR A 21 2.62 11.05 -3.23
C THR A 21 4.00 10.40 -3.35
N ALA A 22 4.17 9.19 -2.83
CA ALA A 22 5.44 8.46 -2.82
C ALA A 22 5.93 8.11 -4.23
N THR A 23 7.25 8.16 -4.41
CA THR A 23 7.90 7.70 -5.64
C THR A 23 7.99 6.18 -5.70
N VAL A 24 8.21 5.63 -6.91
CA VAL A 24 8.36 4.18 -7.08
C VAL A 24 9.52 3.63 -6.26
N GLU A 25 10.61 4.38 -6.16
CA GLU A 25 11.79 4.01 -5.37
C GLU A 25 11.48 3.93 -3.87
N GLU A 26 10.74 4.90 -3.34
CA GLU A 26 10.28 4.88 -1.95
C GLU A 26 9.36 3.69 -1.67
N ILE A 27 8.44 3.38 -2.58
CA ILE A 27 7.54 2.23 -2.47
C ILE A 27 8.35 0.93 -2.45
N ARG A 28 9.35 0.81 -3.33
CA ARG A 28 10.23 -0.35 -3.39
C ARG A 28 11.08 -0.48 -2.12
N GLY A 29 11.59 0.64 -1.60
CA GLY A 29 12.31 0.69 -0.33
C GLY A 29 11.44 0.25 0.83
N ALA A 30 10.22 0.78 0.92
CA ALA A 30 9.24 0.41 1.93
C ALA A 30 8.90 -1.09 1.86
N LEU A 31 8.67 -1.66 0.67
CA LEU A 31 8.46 -3.11 0.52
C LEU A 31 9.67 -3.96 0.96
N ALA A 32 10.89 -3.46 0.73
CA ALA A 32 12.11 -4.18 1.08
C ALA A 32 12.35 -4.22 2.59
N ILE A 33 11.96 -3.17 3.31
CA ILE A 33 12.12 -3.07 4.77
C ILE A 33 10.88 -3.48 5.57
N SER A 34 9.72 -3.64 4.91
CA SER A 34 8.46 -4.02 5.57
C SER A 34 8.36 -5.54 5.71
N TRP A 35 7.93 -5.98 6.90
CA TRP A 35 7.76 -7.40 7.23
C TRP A 35 6.40 -7.62 7.90
N GLY A 36 5.82 -8.80 7.72
CA GLY A 36 4.56 -9.19 8.35
C GLY A 36 3.36 -8.35 7.88
N LEU A 37 2.53 -7.91 8.82
CA LEU A 37 1.25 -7.23 8.55
C LEU A 37 1.40 -5.94 7.74
N SER A 38 2.45 -5.13 8.02
CA SER A 38 2.68 -3.87 7.29
C SER A 38 2.98 -4.07 5.81
N ARG A 39 3.58 -5.22 5.44
CA ARG A 39 3.85 -5.54 4.04
C ARG A 39 2.57 -5.88 3.28
N ASP A 40 1.70 -6.67 3.89
CA ASP A 40 0.44 -7.09 3.28
C ASP A 40 -0.50 -5.90 3.03
N ASP A 41 -0.55 -4.94 3.96
CA ASP A 41 -1.27 -3.67 3.77
C ASP A 41 -0.65 -2.82 2.66
N LEU A 42 0.68 -2.77 2.55
CA LEU A 42 1.38 -2.08 1.47
C LEU A 42 1.08 -2.71 0.11
N GLU A 43 1.15 -4.04 0.01
CA GLU A 43 0.86 -4.78 -1.23
C GLU A 43 -0.61 -4.63 -1.65
N ARG A 44 -1.55 -4.60 -0.70
CA ARG A 44 -2.96 -4.27 -0.96
C ARG A 44 -3.14 -2.83 -1.41
N GLY A 45 -2.47 -1.88 -0.76
CA GLY A 45 -2.53 -0.46 -1.12
C GLY A 45 -2.01 -0.23 -2.55
N ILE A 46 -0.85 -0.82 -2.89
CA ILE A 46 -0.27 -0.72 -4.23
C ILE A 46 -1.23 -1.31 -5.28
N ARG A 47 -1.83 -2.48 -5.01
CA ARG A 47 -2.84 -3.08 -5.90
C ARG A 47 -4.05 -2.16 -6.11
N SER A 48 -4.54 -1.53 -5.05
CA SER A 48 -5.65 -0.57 -5.15
C SER A 48 -5.24 0.64 -6.01
N MET A 49 -4.02 1.13 -5.85
CA MET A 49 -3.49 2.25 -6.64
C MET A 49 -3.31 1.88 -8.11
N MET A 50 -2.84 0.66 -8.42
CA MET A 50 -2.74 0.17 -9.80
C MET A 50 -4.08 0.17 -10.53
N ARG A 51 -5.18 -0.15 -9.81
CA ARG A 51 -6.52 -0.18 -10.38
C ARG A 51 -7.18 1.20 -10.49
N SER A 52 -6.77 2.16 -9.67
CA SER A 52 -7.46 3.44 -9.54
C SER A 52 -6.63 4.63 -10.05
N ASP A 53 -5.60 5.04 -9.32
CA ASP A 53 -4.95 6.35 -9.49
C ASP A 53 -3.60 6.25 -10.24
N ARG A 54 -2.90 5.11 -10.17
CA ARG A 54 -1.52 4.92 -10.65
C ARG A 54 -1.32 3.59 -11.39
N PRO A 55 -1.88 3.43 -12.60
CA PRO A 55 -1.74 2.20 -13.38
C PRO A 55 -0.29 1.86 -13.76
N THR A 56 0.62 2.85 -13.78
CA THR A 56 2.06 2.64 -14.03
C THR A 56 2.74 1.78 -12.97
N LEU A 57 2.22 1.75 -11.73
CA LEU A 57 2.73 0.85 -10.69
C LEU A 57 2.60 -0.63 -11.09
N ALA A 58 1.67 -0.97 -11.99
CA ALA A 58 1.52 -2.33 -12.49
C ALA A 58 2.70 -2.80 -13.35
N ASN A 59 3.42 -1.85 -13.98
CA ASN A 59 4.65 -2.14 -14.72
C ASN A 59 5.86 -2.27 -13.78
N GLU A 60 5.89 -1.46 -12.72
CA GLU A 60 6.97 -1.43 -11.74
C GLU A 60 6.92 -2.58 -10.74
N PHE A 61 5.71 -3.03 -10.38
CA PHE A 61 5.44 -4.11 -9.44
C PHE A 61 4.58 -5.21 -10.08
N PRO A 62 5.07 -5.89 -11.15
CA PRO A 62 4.29 -6.87 -11.89
C PRO A 62 3.89 -8.08 -11.03
N LYS A 63 4.68 -8.39 -9.99
CA LYS A 63 4.38 -9.47 -9.03
C LYS A 63 3.09 -9.23 -8.25
N LEU A 64 2.68 -7.98 -8.06
CA LEU A 64 1.47 -7.61 -7.33
C LEU A 64 0.24 -7.52 -8.25
N ARG A 65 0.43 -7.62 -9.56
CA ARG A 65 -0.66 -7.53 -10.55
C ARG A 65 -1.45 -8.84 -10.67
N SER A 66 -0.82 -9.99 -10.40
CA SER A 66 -1.48 -11.30 -10.46
C SER A 66 -1.99 -11.69 -9.08
N ASP A 67 -3.28 -11.45 -8.88
CA ASP A 67 -4.16 -12.28 -8.05
C ASP A 67 -5.40 -12.58 -8.89
#